data_AF-A0A2D5TJA6-F1
#
_entry.id   AF-A0A2D5TJA6-F1
#
_cell.length_a   1.000
_cell.length_b   1.000
_cell.length_c   1.000
_cell.angle_alpha   90.00
_cell.angle_beta   90.00
_cell.angle_gamma   90.00
#
_symmetry.space_group_name_H-M   'P 1'
#
loop_
_entity.id
_entity.type
_entity.pdbx_description
1 polymer ?
#
loop_
_entity_poly.entity_id
_entity_poly.type
_entity_poly.pdbx_seq_one_letter_code
_entity_poly.pdbx_strand_id
1 'polypeptide(L)' 'MIKLIPLVLLLGACATTQVTRPGTTSAQMQRDIAECEYEGQRASPLNAIIARQITIKCLKLKGYSI' A
#
# COMPACT_ATOMS: atom_id res chain seq x y z
N MET A 1 36.21 -12.97 -26.61
CA MET A 1 34.77 -12.82 -26.91
C MET A 1 33.99 -13.79 -26.04
N ILE A 2 33.38 -13.34 -24.94
CA ILE A 2 32.31 -14.05 -24.23
C ILE A 2 31.28 -12.98 -23.87
N LYS A 3 30.16 -12.98 -24.60
CA LYS A 3 28.90 -12.29 -24.27
C LYS A 3 28.20 -13.14 -23.23
N LEU A 4 27.70 -12.58 -22.13
CA LEU A 4 26.56 -13.13 -21.40
C LEU A 4 25.91 -12.08 -20.48
N ILE A 5 24.87 -11.45 -21.03
CA ILE A 5 23.60 -11.02 -20.42
C ILE A 5 23.69 -10.07 -19.21
N PRO A 6 23.38 -8.76 -19.37
CA PRO A 6 23.18 -7.88 -18.23
C PRO A 6 21.87 -8.30 -17.53
N LEU A 7 21.98 -8.41 -16.22
CA LEU A 7 20.98 -8.68 -15.19
C LEU A 7 19.82 -7.65 -15.21
N VAL A 8 19.10 -7.50 -16.32
CA VAL A 8 18.11 -6.44 -16.55
C VAL A 8 16.66 -6.90 -16.27
N LEU A 9 16.45 -8.15 -15.85
CA LEU A 9 15.11 -8.76 -15.81
C LEU A 9 14.46 -8.88 -14.41
N LEU A 10 14.97 -8.26 -13.35
CA LEU A 10 14.44 -8.47 -11.99
C LEU A 10 13.67 -7.30 -11.35
N LEU A 11 13.47 -6.18 -12.04
CA LEU A 11 12.78 -5.01 -11.45
C LEU A 11 11.27 -4.93 -11.77
N GLY A 12 10.71 -5.94 -12.44
CA GLY A 12 9.36 -5.88 -13.01
C GLY A 12 8.19 -6.42 -12.18
N ALA A 13 8.35 -6.75 -10.88
CA ALA A 13 7.32 -7.50 -10.15
C ALA A 13 6.99 -6.98 -8.74
N CYS A 14 6.93 -5.66 -8.55
CA CYS A 14 6.16 -5.08 -7.44
C CYS A 14 5.13 -4.12 -8.00
N ALA A 15 4.10 -4.66 -8.65
CA ALA A 15 2.83 -3.97 -8.81
C ALA A 15 2.14 -3.91 -7.44
N THR A 16 2.77 -3.21 -6.50
CA THR A 16 2.11 -2.75 -5.28
C THR A 16 1.09 -1.72 -5.73
N THR A 17 -0.16 -1.94 -5.34
CA THR A 17 -1.22 -0.94 -5.45
C THR A 17 -0.67 0.34 -4.82
N GLN A 18 -0.27 1.30 -5.66
CA GLN A 18 0.51 2.43 -5.19
C GLN A 18 -0.42 3.35 -4.41
N VAL A 19 -0.37 3.24 -3.08
CA VAL A 19 -1.05 4.14 -2.15
C VAL A 19 -0.41 5.51 -2.33
N THR A 20 -1.01 6.35 -3.17
CA THR A 20 -0.38 7.60 -3.61
C THR A 20 -1.26 8.79 -3.23
N ARG A 21 -0.66 9.76 -2.54
CA ARG A 21 -1.25 11.07 -2.29
C ARG A 21 -0.22 12.15 -2.63
N PRO A 22 -0.51 13.09 -3.54
CA PRO A 22 0.41 14.17 -3.88
C PRO A 22 0.88 14.94 -2.65
N GLY A 23 2.16 15.36 -2.63
CA GLY A 23 2.74 16.17 -1.56
C GLY A 23 2.92 15.45 -0.21
N THR A 24 2.73 14.13 -0.16
CA THR A 24 2.82 13.35 1.09
C THR A 24 4.17 12.68 1.23
N THR A 25 4.79 12.83 2.40
CA THR A 25 6.06 12.16 2.71
C THR A 25 5.85 10.67 2.95
N SER A 26 6.88 9.85 2.72
CA SER A 26 6.85 8.42 3.03
C SER A 26 6.49 8.13 4.50
N ALA A 27 6.99 8.95 5.43
CA ALA A 27 6.69 8.84 6.86
C ALA A 27 5.23 9.19 7.20
N GLN A 28 4.59 10.10 6.46
CA GLN A 28 3.16 10.37 6.61
C GLN A 28 2.32 9.22 6.03
N MET A 29 2.69 8.73 4.86
CA MET A 29 2.03 7.60 4.22
C MET A 29 2.02 6.35 5.10
N GLN A 30 3.17 5.98 5.68
CA GLN A 30 3.25 4.82 6.58
C GLN A 30 2.39 4.99 7.84
N ARG A 31 2.35 6.21 8.40
CA ARG A 31 1.49 6.52 9.55
C ARG A 31 0.01 6.39 9.20
N ASP A 32 -0.40 6.95 8.07
CA ASP A 32 -1.79 6.89 7.61
C ASP A 32 -2.24 5.45 7.30
N ILE A 33 -1.36 4.62 6.73
CA ILE A 33 -1.62 3.20 6.51
C ILE A 33 -1.81 2.48 7.84
N ALA A 34 -0.87 2.63 8.77
CA ALA A 34 -0.95 1.96 10.08
C ALA A 34 -2.21 2.38 10.87
N GLU A 35 -2.59 3.66 10.81
CA GLU A 35 -3.82 4.17 11.41
C GLU A 35 -5.06 3.51 10.79
N CYS A 36 -5.14 3.49 9.45
CA CYS A 36 -6.28 2.89 8.76
C CYS A 36 -6.35 1.36 8.90
N GLU A 37 -5.21 0.68 9.04
CA GLU A 37 -5.15 -0.75 9.36
C GLU A 37 -5.67 -1.02 10.77
N TYR A 38 -5.25 -0.22 11.75
CA TYR A 38 -5.75 -0.29 13.11
C TYR A 38 -7.27 -0.09 13.17
N GLU A 39 -7.80 0.93 12.48
CA GLU A 39 -9.24 1.19 12.41
C GLU A 39 -10.02 0.02 11.76
N GLY A 40 -9.48 -0.55 10.69
CA GLY A 40 -10.06 -1.73 10.03
C GLY A 40 -10.11 -2.95 10.95
N GLN A 41 -9.01 -3.24 11.64
CA GLN A 41 -8.93 -4.35 12.60
C GLN A 41 -9.82 -4.12 13.82
N ARG A 42 -9.89 -2.89 14.34
CA ARG A 42 -10.73 -2.53 15.48
C ARG A 42 -12.21 -2.69 15.16
N ALA A 43 -12.64 -2.27 13.97
CA ALA A 43 -14.03 -2.35 13.55
C ALA A 43 -14.47 -3.77 13.17
N SER A 44 -13.55 -4.61 12.68
CA SER A 44 -13.85 -5.97 12.23
C SER A 44 -12.73 -6.96 12.54
N PRO A 45 -12.50 -7.28 13.83
CA PRO A 45 -11.35 -8.08 14.25
C PRO A 45 -11.39 -9.53 13.77
N LEU A 46 -12.59 -10.07 13.52
CA LEU A 46 -12.79 -11.47 13.13
C LEU A 46 -13.06 -11.65 11.63
N ASN A 47 -13.14 -10.57 10.86
CA ASN A 47 -13.37 -10.63 9.42
C ASN A 47 -12.37 -9.73 8.69
N ALA A 48 -11.31 -10.37 8.20
CA ALA A 48 -10.21 -9.71 7.49
C ALA A 48 -10.65 -9.02 6.18
N ILE A 49 -11.71 -9.52 5.52
CA ILE A 49 -12.23 -8.91 4.28
C ILE A 49 -12.87 -7.57 4.60
N ILE A 50 -13.75 -7.53 5.60
CA ILE A 50 -14.40 -6.30 6.04
C ILE A 50 -13.36 -5.31 6.61
N ALA A 51 -12.43 -5.79 7.44
CA ALA A 51 -11.33 -4.96 7.95
C ALA A 51 -10.55 -4.28 6.82
N ARG A 52 -10.17 -5.04 5.79
CA ARG A 52 -9.47 -4.50 4.62
C ARG A 52 -10.31 -3.47 3.85
N GLN A 53 -11.61 -3.69 3.68
CA GLN A 53 -12.48 -2.71 3.03
C GLN A 53 -12.56 -1.40 3.81
N ILE A 54 -12.60 -1.48 5.15
CA ILE A 54 -12.59 -0.32 6.03
C ILE A 54 -11.26 0.44 5.91
N THR A 55 -10.13 -0.27 5.94
CA THR A 55 -8.79 0.32 5.73
C THR A 55 -8.71 1.05 4.38
N ILE A 56 -9.18 0.44 3.29
CA ILE A 56 -9.18 1.07 1.96
C ILE A 56 -10.06 2.33 1.95
N LYS A 57 -11.25 2.29 2.55
CA LYS A 57 -12.13 3.46 2.65
C LYS A 57 -11.49 4.58 3.46
N CYS A 58 -10.83 4.26 4.58
CA CYS A 58 -10.09 5.20 5.40
C CYS A 58 -8.98 5.90 4.60
N LEU A 59 -8.19 5.15 3.83
CA LEU A 59 -7.13 5.71 2.99
C LEU A 59 -7.69 6.60 1.86
N LYS A 60 -8.81 6.21 1.24
CA LYS A 60 -9.51 7.05 0.26
C LYS A 60 -9.99 8.37 0.86
N LEU A 61 -10.54 8.35 2.08
CA LEU A 61 -10.95 9.57 2.79
C LEU A 61 -9.77 10.49 3.13
N LYS A 62 -8.59 9.92 3.41
CA LYS A 62 -7.33 10.67 3.59
C LYS A 62 -6.75 11.20 2.26
N GLY A 63 -7.38 10.89 1.13
CA GLY A 63 -6.99 11.39 -0.20
C GLY A 63 -5.98 10.52 -0.95
N TYR A 64 -5.78 9.26 -0.52
CA TYR A 64 -4.93 8.32 -1.25
C TYR A 64 -5.69 7.64 -2.39
N SER A 65 -5.03 7.54 -3.54
CA SER A 65 -5.43 6.67 -4.64
C SER A 65 -4.96 5.25 -4.33
N ILE A 66 -5.89 4.29 -4.33
CA ILE A 66 -5.72 2.85 -4.04
C ILE A 66 -6.58 2.02 -4.98
#